data_AF-A0A7R9Y5U6-F1
#
_entry.id   AF-A0A7R9Y5U6-F1
#
_cell.length_a   1.000
_cell.length_b   1.000
_cell.length_c   1.000
_cell.angle_alpha   90.00
_cell.angle_beta   90.00
_cell.angle_gamma   90.00
#
_symmetry.space_group_name_H-M   'P 1'
#
loop_
_entity.id
_entity.type
_entity.pdbx_description
1 polymer ?
#
loop_
_entity_poly.entity_id
_entity_poly.type
_entity_poly.pdbx_seq_one_letter_code
_entity_poly.pdbx_strand_id
1 'polypeptide(L)'
;MEEGAAMASIDFEALGTIRAAQALHGVRHGDYRRYRRYCARRAARLIKVLGQQQPRKYSKERSGPAGIVGKGQAAHDERQLLVLIAHAERAWAYAMELKADPTAPRSVGRHAASRLRKAVKWASELARVAAAQAPRRAALECEAYSSWLSATQIMEQAASKEAWTAALEKLRRVRAALGEAEPLGDAEAHARCRQFMVEIEPAMKYCEYKGGDASGPEPVLTLPGASLGNDAAAPAASTEAAGSGEPVTLCWRGQEHVVTSGAVHAAAARAQAASEKLAMDSSATDGGGEGGDGGDAKDSVEEGRMGVYDSLLMAYSDAQSATARH
;
A
#
# COMPACT_ATOMS: atom_id res chain seq x y z
N MET A 1 13.67 35.04 -16.49
CA MET A 1 14.27 33.92 -15.74
C MET A 1 13.84 34.11 -14.31
N GLU A 2 12.65 33.61 -13.97
CA GLU A 2 12.22 33.61 -12.56
C GLU A 2 12.90 32.42 -11.89
N GLU A 3 13.76 32.72 -10.93
CA GLU A 3 14.37 31.75 -10.03
C GLU A 3 13.26 30.93 -9.37
N GLY A 4 13.25 29.63 -9.66
CA GLY A 4 12.48 28.66 -8.90
C GLY A 4 12.98 28.70 -7.46
N ALA A 5 12.25 29.41 -6.60
CA ALA A 5 12.44 29.36 -5.17
C ALA A 5 12.40 27.89 -4.77
N ALA A 6 13.55 27.35 -4.37
CA ALA A 6 13.68 25.99 -3.86
C ALA A 6 12.66 25.83 -2.73
N MET A 7 11.57 25.13 -3.05
CA MET A 7 10.46 24.93 -2.13
C MET A 7 11.02 24.21 -0.91
N ALA A 8 10.96 24.84 0.25
CA ALA A 8 11.40 24.23 1.50
C ALA A 8 10.66 22.88 1.64
N SER A 9 11.44 21.79 1.71
CA SER A 9 10.90 20.46 1.92
C SER A 9 10.14 20.45 3.25
N ILE A 10 8.82 20.28 3.19
CA ILE A 10 7.99 20.17 4.38
C ILE A 10 8.25 18.79 4.97
N ASP A 11 8.95 18.71 6.09
CA ASP A 11 9.01 17.46 6.84
C ASP A 11 7.65 17.23 7.52
N PHE A 12 6.89 16.26 7.04
CA PHE A 12 5.54 15.99 7.50
C PHE A 12 5.31 14.51 7.67
N GLU A 13 4.89 14.13 8.87
CA GLU A 13 4.54 12.77 9.18
C GLU A 13 3.06 12.66 9.56
N ALA A 14 2.25 12.15 8.63
CA ALA A 14 0.81 12.08 8.79
C ALA A 14 0.43 11.00 9.80
N LEU A 15 0.96 9.77 9.62
CA LEU A 15 0.57 8.64 10.45
C LEU A 15 1.06 8.78 11.89
N GLY A 16 2.31 9.20 12.11
CA GLY A 16 2.85 9.46 13.45
C GLY A 16 2.05 10.51 14.19
N THR A 17 1.74 11.64 13.54
CA THR A 17 0.93 12.71 14.13
C THR A 17 -0.45 12.21 14.57
N ILE A 18 -1.11 11.42 13.72
CA ILE A 18 -2.45 10.87 14.00
C ILE A 18 -2.37 9.90 15.18
N ARG A 19 -1.47 8.92 15.12
CA ARG A 19 -1.37 7.86 16.14
C ARG A 19 -0.94 8.41 17.50
N ALA A 20 0.01 9.33 17.54
CA ALA A 20 0.40 10.01 18.77
C ALA A 20 -0.78 10.79 19.39
N ALA A 21 -1.55 11.50 18.58
CA ALA A 21 -2.72 12.24 19.04
C ALA A 21 -3.83 11.32 19.55
N GLN A 22 -4.11 10.22 18.85
CA GLN A 22 -5.12 9.22 19.26
C GLN A 22 -4.72 8.56 20.60
N ALA A 23 -3.46 8.16 20.74
CA ALA A 23 -2.94 7.54 21.96
C ALA A 23 -3.02 8.48 23.17
N LEU A 24 -2.62 9.75 23.02
CA LEU A 24 -2.58 10.72 24.12
C LEU A 24 -3.98 11.19 24.57
N HIS A 25 -4.97 11.19 23.66
CA HIS A 25 -6.26 11.84 23.89
C HIS A 25 -7.45 10.90 24.01
N GLY A 26 -7.21 9.63 24.34
CA GLY A 26 -8.24 8.72 24.89
C GLY A 26 -8.78 7.67 23.94
N VAL A 27 -8.34 7.63 22.67
CA VAL A 27 -8.80 6.61 21.71
C VAL A 27 -8.43 5.20 22.19
N ARG A 28 -7.27 5.04 22.85
CA ARG A 28 -6.85 3.77 23.48
C ARG A 28 -7.86 3.23 24.50
N HIS A 29 -8.62 4.12 25.16
CA HIS A 29 -9.62 3.76 26.17
C HIS A 29 -11.06 3.85 25.65
N GLY A 30 -11.26 4.03 24.34
CA GLY A 30 -12.59 4.19 23.73
C GLY A 30 -13.25 5.56 23.98
N ASP A 31 -12.54 6.54 24.55
CA ASP A 31 -13.09 7.89 24.76
C ASP A 31 -12.94 8.76 23.50
N TYR A 32 -13.77 8.47 22.50
CA TYR A 32 -13.82 9.23 21.25
C TYR A 32 -14.34 10.66 21.43
N ARG A 33 -15.13 10.91 22.49
CA ARG A 33 -15.68 12.24 22.79
C ARG A 33 -14.58 13.22 23.21
N ARG A 34 -13.65 12.78 24.06
CA ARG A 34 -12.46 13.55 24.44
C ARG A 34 -11.58 13.83 23.24
N TYR A 35 -11.33 12.82 22.41
CA TYR A 35 -10.51 12.97 21.21
C TYR A 35 -11.13 13.98 20.22
N ARG A 36 -12.44 13.86 19.95
CA ARG A 36 -13.18 14.80 19.11
C ARG A 36 -13.06 16.26 19.58
N ARG A 37 -13.18 16.50 20.89
CA ARG A 37 -13.03 17.83 21.50
C ARG A 37 -11.59 18.36 21.37
N TYR A 38 -10.59 17.49 21.49
CA TYR A 38 -9.20 17.85 21.23
C TYR A 38 -9.03 18.28 19.77
N CYS A 39 -9.46 17.48 18.79
CA CYS A 39 -9.34 17.81 17.37
C CYS A 39 -10.04 19.13 17.03
N ALA A 40 -11.22 19.39 17.60
CA ALA A 40 -11.93 20.66 17.44
C ALA A 40 -11.11 21.86 17.93
N ARG A 41 -10.51 21.76 19.11
CA ARG A 41 -9.67 22.83 19.68
C ARG A 41 -8.36 22.99 18.91
N ARG A 42 -7.74 21.88 18.46
CA ARG A 42 -6.52 21.89 17.65
C ARG A 42 -6.75 22.60 16.32
N ALA A 43 -7.81 22.23 15.60
CA ALA A 43 -8.19 22.90 14.35
C ALA A 43 -8.43 24.40 14.56
N ALA A 44 -9.13 24.78 15.64
CA ALA A 44 -9.39 26.17 15.97
C ALA A 44 -8.10 26.99 16.19
N ARG A 45 -7.14 26.42 16.94
CA ARG A 45 -5.84 27.06 17.17
C ARG A 45 -5.01 27.17 15.91
N LEU A 46 -4.91 26.10 15.11
CA LEU A 46 -4.12 26.09 13.88
C LEU A 46 -4.65 27.11 12.86
N ILE A 47 -5.97 27.17 12.66
CA ILE A 47 -6.60 28.16 11.78
C ILE A 47 -6.32 29.59 12.27
N LYS A 48 -6.35 29.83 13.60
CA LYS A 48 -6.01 31.14 14.17
C LYS A 48 -4.53 31.50 13.93
N VAL A 49 -3.62 30.54 14.09
CA VAL A 49 -2.17 30.73 13.83
C VAL A 49 -1.90 31.04 12.37
N LEU A 50 -2.62 30.40 11.44
CA LEU A 50 -2.55 30.65 10.00
C LEU A 50 -3.18 31.99 9.57
N GLY A 51 -3.74 32.77 10.51
CA GLY A 51 -4.48 34.01 10.19
C GLY A 51 -5.76 33.76 9.39
N GLN A 52 -6.16 32.50 9.23
CA GLN A 52 -7.34 32.12 8.48
C GLN A 52 -8.60 32.38 9.33
N GLN A 53 -9.62 32.90 8.69
CA GLN A 53 -10.90 33.10 9.36
C GLN A 53 -11.61 31.76 9.52
N GLN A 54 -12.01 31.43 10.74
CA GLN A 54 -12.91 30.30 10.97
C GLN A 54 -14.14 30.43 10.06
N PRO A 55 -14.56 29.34 9.41
CA PRO A 55 -15.74 29.39 8.58
C PRO A 55 -16.96 29.83 9.38
N ARG A 56 -17.64 30.89 8.92
CA ARG A 56 -18.90 31.34 9.52
C ARG A 56 -19.94 30.22 9.40
N LYS A 57 -20.77 30.06 10.43
CA LYS A 57 -21.75 28.95 10.64
C LYS A 57 -22.71 28.68 9.46
N TYR A 58 -22.77 29.57 8.46
CA TYR A 58 -23.66 29.47 7.30
C TYR A 58 -22.98 29.71 5.93
N SER A 59 -21.66 29.90 5.86
CA SER A 59 -20.95 30.01 4.57
C SER A 59 -20.52 28.62 4.11
N LYS A 60 -21.29 28.01 3.19
CA LYS A 60 -20.97 26.69 2.62
C LYS A 60 -19.60 26.70 1.90
N GLU A 61 -19.27 27.81 1.24
CA GLU A 61 -18.03 27.98 0.49
C GLU A 61 -16.78 28.02 1.40
N ARG A 62 -16.84 28.69 2.56
CA ARG A 62 -15.69 28.70 3.51
C ARG A 62 -15.59 27.46 4.39
N SER A 63 -16.69 26.75 4.60
CA SER A 63 -16.75 25.62 5.55
C SER A 63 -16.22 24.29 4.99
N GLY A 64 -15.98 24.23 3.69
CA GLY A 64 -15.43 23.05 3.02
C GLY A 64 -13.91 22.99 3.06
N PRO A 65 -13.31 21.83 2.74
CA PRO A 65 -11.86 21.65 2.70
C PRO A 65 -11.14 22.70 1.85
N ALA A 66 -11.57 22.88 0.61
CA ALA A 66 -11.01 23.88 -0.31
C ALA A 66 -11.17 25.34 0.15
N GLY A 67 -12.13 25.63 1.03
CA GLY A 67 -12.33 26.97 1.60
C GLY A 67 -11.45 27.28 2.82
N ILE A 68 -10.95 26.23 3.48
CA ILE A 68 -10.01 26.34 4.62
C ILE A 68 -8.56 26.26 4.13
N VAL A 69 -8.28 25.59 3.02
CA VAL A 69 -6.96 25.63 2.39
C VAL A 69 -6.64 27.07 1.99
N GLY A 70 -5.63 27.65 2.64
CA GLY A 70 -5.13 28.99 2.33
C GLY A 70 -4.71 29.09 0.87
N LYS A 71 -4.73 30.30 0.32
CA LYS A 71 -4.19 30.60 -1.02
C LYS A 71 -2.81 31.27 -0.87
N GLY A 72 -1.91 31.07 -1.82
CA GLY A 72 -0.56 31.68 -1.81
C GLY A 72 0.38 31.03 -0.81
N GLN A 73 1.26 31.80 -0.16
CA GLN A 73 2.30 31.28 0.74
C GLN A 73 1.74 30.48 1.94
N ALA A 74 0.53 30.82 2.41
CA ALA A 74 -0.16 30.10 3.49
C ALA A 74 -0.69 28.71 3.06
N ALA A 75 -0.72 28.40 1.76
CA ALA A 75 -1.07 27.07 1.26
C ALA A 75 0.05 26.06 1.53
N HIS A 76 1.29 26.51 1.44
CA HIS A 76 2.50 25.69 1.54
C HIS A 76 3.00 25.50 2.98
N ASP A 77 2.22 25.89 3.99
CA ASP A 77 2.54 25.66 5.40
C ASP A 77 2.13 24.23 5.81
N GLU A 78 3.01 23.50 6.49
CA GLU A 78 2.75 22.20 7.13
C GLU A 78 1.46 22.23 7.98
N ARG A 79 1.22 23.36 8.65
CA ARG A 79 0.05 23.58 9.51
C ARG A 79 -1.26 23.43 8.74
N GLN A 80 -1.26 23.66 7.43
CA GLN A 80 -2.42 23.44 6.58
C GLN A 80 -2.80 21.95 6.52
N LEU A 81 -1.81 21.07 6.37
CA LEU A 81 -2.01 19.61 6.40
C LEU A 81 -2.54 19.18 7.79
N LEU A 82 -1.98 19.73 8.86
CA LEU A 82 -2.46 19.49 10.23
C LEU A 82 -3.91 19.94 10.47
N VAL A 83 -4.34 21.04 9.84
CA VAL A 83 -5.76 21.48 9.89
C VAL A 83 -6.66 20.46 9.22
N LEU A 84 -6.28 19.95 8.04
CA LEU A 84 -7.04 18.95 7.31
C LEU A 84 -7.14 17.64 8.11
N ILE A 85 -6.03 17.16 8.68
CA ILE A 85 -6.01 16.00 9.60
C ILE A 85 -6.96 16.25 10.77
N ALA A 86 -6.86 17.39 11.45
CA ALA A 86 -7.69 17.68 12.62
C ALA A 86 -9.20 17.70 12.28
N HIS A 87 -9.59 18.16 11.09
CA HIS A 87 -10.97 18.12 10.64
C HIS A 87 -11.45 16.71 10.25
N ALA A 88 -10.60 15.92 9.58
CA ALA A 88 -10.87 14.52 9.26
C ALA A 88 -11.05 13.69 10.54
N GLU A 89 -10.08 13.76 11.45
CA GLU A 89 -10.09 13.04 12.74
C GLU A 89 -11.27 13.46 13.61
N ARG A 90 -11.64 14.75 13.64
CA ARG A 90 -12.85 15.20 14.36
C ARG A 90 -14.12 14.55 13.81
N ALA A 91 -14.22 14.40 12.50
CA ALA A 91 -15.39 13.79 11.86
C ALA A 91 -15.41 12.28 12.08
N TRP A 92 -14.27 11.62 11.95
CA TRP A 92 -14.10 10.19 12.23
C TRP A 92 -14.39 9.85 13.70
N ALA A 93 -13.79 10.58 14.65
CA ALA A 93 -14.02 10.38 16.07
C ALA A 93 -15.50 10.57 16.45
N TYR A 94 -16.21 11.48 15.77
CA TYR A 94 -17.65 11.62 15.99
C TYR A 94 -18.43 10.41 15.46
N ALA A 95 -18.04 9.85 14.32
CA ALA A 95 -18.65 8.61 13.84
C ALA A 95 -18.43 7.46 14.83
N MET A 96 -17.20 7.33 15.38
CA MET A 96 -16.89 6.29 16.35
C MET A 96 -17.62 6.48 17.68
N GLU A 97 -17.75 7.72 18.18
CA GLU A 97 -18.56 8.04 19.37
C GLU A 97 -20.01 7.60 19.21
N LEU A 98 -20.60 7.78 18.01
CA LEU A 98 -21.97 7.38 17.72
C LEU A 98 -22.13 5.86 17.59
N LYS A 99 -21.08 5.17 17.12
CA LYS A 99 -21.05 3.71 16.98
C LYS A 99 -20.76 2.98 18.30
N ALA A 100 -20.14 3.67 19.26
CA ALA A 100 -19.82 3.10 20.55
C ALA A 100 -21.06 2.86 21.43
N ASP A 101 -22.20 3.47 21.10
CA ASP A 101 -23.47 3.24 21.78
C ASP A 101 -24.25 2.09 21.10
N PRO A 102 -24.28 0.88 21.71
CA PRO A 102 -24.98 -0.27 21.13
C PRO A 102 -26.50 -0.15 21.23
N THR A 103 -27.02 0.78 22.05
CA THR A 103 -28.46 1.00 22.23
C THR A 103 -29.03 2.03 21.24
N ALA A 104 -28.15 2.62 20.43
CA ALA A 104 -28.51 3.69 19.54
C ALA A 104 -29.47 3.25 18.41
N PRO A 105 -30.49 4.06 18.07
CA PRO A 105 -31.44 3.72 17.00
C PRO A 105 -30.76 3.72 15.63
N ARG A 106 -31.36 3.03 14.63
CA ARG A 106 -30.81 2.96 13.26
C ARG A 106 -30.55 4.32 12.59
N SER A 107 -31.22 5.39 13.03
CA SER A 107 -30.94 6.77 12.59
C SER A 107 -29.54 7.25 12.96
N VAL A 108 -28.98 6.76 14.07
CA VAL A 108 -27.61 7.05 14.52
C VAL A 108 -26.59 6.41 13.60
N GLY A 109 -26.85 5.21 13.08
CA GLY A 109 -26.03 4.60 12.01
C GLY A 109 -25.96 5.47 10.76
N ARG A 110 -27.09 6.01 10.29
CA ARG A 110 -27.10 6.97 9.17
C ARG A 110 -26.33 8.26 9.50
N HIS A 111 -26.38 8.72 10.75
CA HIS A 111 -25.61 9.88 11.19
C HIS A 111 -24.10 9.57 11.19
N ALA A 112 -23.69 8.43 11.73
CA ALA A 112 -22.31 7.96 11.73
C ALA A 112 -21.76 7.83 10.29
N ALA A 113 -22.52 7.22 9.38
CA ALA A 113 -22.18 7.15 7.96
C ALA A 113 -22.02 8.54 7.32
N SER A 114 -22.87 9.51 7.67
CA SER A 114 -22.71 10.90 7.20
C SER A 114 -21.46 11.58 7.78
N ARG A 115 -21.06 11.24 9.01
CA ARG A 115 -19.82 11.74 9.62
C ARG A 115 -18.59 11.14 8.96
N LEU A 116 -18.61 9.84 8.64
CA LEU A 116 -17.54 9.18 7.87
C LEU A 116 -17.40 9.76 6.47
N ARG A 117 -18.51 9.99 5.74
CA ARG A 117 -18.46 10.71 4.45
C ARG A 117 -17.82 12.09 4.58
N LYS A 118 -18.07 12.80 5.69
CA LYS A 118 -17.38 14.07 5.95
C LYS A 118 -15.90 13.87 6.20
N ALA A 119 -15.49 12.86 6.97
CA ALA A 119 -14.08 12.53 7.21
C ALA A 119 -13.34 12.25 5.91
N VAL A 120 -13.92 11.42 5.03
CA VAL A 120 -13.39 11.13 3.69
C VAL A 120 -13.17 12.42 2.88
N LYS A 121 -14.14 13.34 2.84
CA LYS A 121 -13.97 14.63 2.13
C LYS A 121 -12.75 15.43 2.59
N TRP A 122 -12.48 15.46 3.90
CA TRP A 122 -11.30 16.15 4.44
C TRP A 122 -10.01 15.38 4.13
N ALA A 123 -10.03 14.06 4.19
CA ALA A 123 -8.87 13.22 3.92
C ALA A 123 -8.51 13.17 2.42
N SER A 124 -9.50 13.21 1.53
CA SER A 124 -9.25 13.33 0.08
C SER A 124 -8.61 14.68 -0.27
N GLU A 125 -9.04 15.76 0.38
CA GLU A 125 -8.36 17.06 0.23
C GLU A 125 -6.96 17.03 0.82
N LEU A 126 -6.76 16.38 1.97
CA LEU A 126 -5.42 16.17 2.55
C LEU A 126 -4.49 15.46 1.56
N ALA A 127 -4.92 14.35 0.96
CA ALA A 127 -4.14 13.62 -0.03
C ALA A 127 -3.85 14.49 -1.27
N ARG A 128 -4.83 15.26 -1.75
CA ARG A 128 -4.65 16.18 -2.88
C ARG A 128 -3.62 17.26 -2.60
N VAL A 129 -3.69 17.88 -1.41
CA VAL A 129 -2.76 18.94 -1.01
C VAL A 129 -1.38 18.35 -0.75
N ALA A 130 -1.28 17.22 -0.04
CA ALA A 130 -0.02 16.54 0.24
C ALA A 130 0.69 16.10 -1.04
N ALA A 131 -0.02 15.59 -2.05
CA ALA A 131 0.57 15.22 -3.34
C ALA A 131 1.21 16.41 -4.07
N ALA A 132 0.73 17.64 -3.84
CA ALA A 132 1.23 18.84 -4.49
C ALA A 132 2.39 19.52 -3.74
N GLN A 133 2.51 19.33 -2.42
CA GLN A 133 3.41 20.13 -1.59
C GLN A 133 4.27 19.35 -0.59
N ALA A 134 3.96 18.08 -0.33
CA ALA A 134 4.67 17.26 0.65
C ALA A 134 5.66 16.31 -0.04
N PRO A 135 6.72 15.87 0.66
CA PRO A 135 7.61 14.82 0.18
C PRO A 135 6.85 13.55 -0.19
N ARG A 136 7.39 12.75 -1.12
CA ARG A 136 6.74 11.55 -1.64
C ARG A 136 6.24 10.61 -0.53
N ARG A 137 7.06 10.37 0.51
CA ARG A 137 6.67 9.56 1.68
C ARG A 137 5.40 10.09 2.35
N ALA A 138 5.39 11.38 2.69
CA ALA A 138 4.28 12.03 3.36
C ALA A 138 3.00 12.03 2.50
N ALA A 139 3.14 12.20 1.17
CA ALA A 139 2.05 12.11 0.21
C ALA A 139 1.43 10.70 0.19
N LEU A 140 2.27 9.65 0.17
CA LEU A 140 1.82 8.25 0.24
C LEU A 140 1.12 7.94 1.57
N GLU A 141 1.63 8.41 2.71
CA GLU A 141 0.97 8.27 4.01
C GLU A 141 -0.43 8.94 4.03
N CYS A 142 -0.54 10.13 3.44
CA CYS A 142 -1.82 10.84 3.33
C CYS A 142 -2.80 10.12 2.40
N GLU A 143 -2.31 9.53 1.30
CA GLU A 143 -3.10 8.71 0.40
C GLU A 143 -3.61 7.43 1.08
N ALA A 144 -2.73 6.75 1.82
CA ALA A 144 -3.07 5.58 2.62
C ALA A 144 -4.16 5.92 3.64
N TYR A 145 -4.01 7.02 4.37
CA TYR A 145 -5.02 7.46 5.35
C TYR A 145 -6.38 7.82 4.70
N SER A 146 -6.37 8.50 3.55
CA SER A 146 -7.58 8.80 2.78
C SER A 146 -8.29 7.53 2.27
N SER A 147 -7.51 6.56 1.79
CA SER A 147 -8.02 5.27 1.32
C SER A 147 -8.60 4.43 2.46
N TRP A 148 -7.95 4.44 3.63
CA TRP A 148 -8.45 3.76 4.83
C TRP A 148 -9.78 4.33 5.33
N LEU A 149 -9.91 5.66 5.39
CA LEU A 149 -11.19 6.29 5.75
C LEU A 149 -12.29 6.00 4.73
N SER A 150 -11.93 5.93 3.45
CA SER A 150 -12.86 5.58 2.37
C SER A 150 -13.35 4.14 2.52
N ALA A 151 -12.44 3.20 2.76
CA ALA A 151 -12.78 1.81 3.04
C ALA A 151 -13.73 1.69 4.25
N THR A 152 -13.38 2.33 5.37
CA THR A 152 -14.21 2.34 6.59
C THR A 152 -15.62 2.88 6.32
N GLN A 153 -15.73 3.92 5.49
CA GLN A 153 -17.02 4.49 5.10
C GLN A 153 -17.85 3.56 4.21
N ILE A 154 -17.22 2.86 3.26
CA ILE A 154 -17.88 1.92 2.36
C ILE A 154 -18.37 0.72 3.17
N MET A 155 -17.51 0.14 4.02
CA MET A 155 -17.85 -0.99 4.89
C MET A 155 -19.06 -0.68 5.79
N GLU A 156 -19.17 0.55 6.31
CA GLU A 156 -20.31 0.97 7.13
C GLU A 156 -21.64 1.01 6.36
N GLN A 157 -21.58 1.21 5.04
CA GLN A 157 -22.75 1.32 4.17
C GLN A 157 -22.97 0.09 3.29
N ALA A 158 -22.07 -0.89 3.37
CA ALA A 158 -22.03 -2.02 2.47
C ALA A 158 -23.27 -2.91 2.67
N ALA A 159 -24.04 -3.06 1.61
CA ALA A 159 -25.23 -3.93 1.55
C ALA A 159 -25.14 -4.99 0.45
N SER A 160 -24.18 -4.86 -0.47
CA SER A 160 -23.99 -5.73 -1.63
C SER A 160 -22.54 -6.20 -1.75
N LYS A 161 -22.32 -7.26 -2.54
CA LYS A 161 -20.98 -7.79 -2.81
C LYS A 161 -20.08 -6.75 -3.49
N GLU A 162 -20.63 -5.93 -4.39
CA GLU A 162 -19.85 -4.87 -5.06
C GLU A 162 -19.37 -3.78 -4.08
N ALA A 163 -20.10 -3.55 -2.99
CA ALA A 163 -19.64 -2.63 -1.96
C ALA A 163 -18.46 -3.21 -1.17
N TRP A 164 -18.46 -4.52 -0.90
CA TRP A 164 -17.36 -5.20 -0.21
C TRP A 164 -16.10 -5.30 -1.10
N THR A 165 -16.25 -5.52 -2.42
CA THR A 165 -15.13 -5.44 -3.38
C THR A 165 -14.53 -4.04 -3.40
N ALA A 166 -15.35 -2.99 -3.50
CA ALA A 166 -14.89 -1.62 -3.51
C ALA A 166 -14.18 -1.22 -2.21
N ALA A 167 -14.63 -1.72 -1.05
CA ALA A 167 -13.93 -1.54 0.22
C ALA A 167 -12.57 -2.24 0.22
N LEU A 168 -12.50 -3.47 -0.29
CA LEU A 168 -11.27 -4.25 -0.38
C LEU A 168 -10.24 -3.59 -1.31
N GLU A 169 -10.65 -3.05 -2.46
CA GLU A 169 -9.79 -2.27 -3.35
C GLU A 169 -9.18 -1.05 -2.64
N LYS A 170 -9.98 -0.34 -1.82
CA LYS A 170 -9.45 0.77 -1.01
C LYS A 170 -8.45 0.30 0.02
N LEU A 171 -8.67 -0.86 0.67
CA LEU A 171 -7.71 -1.43 1.63
C LEU A 171 -6.41 -1.91 0.95
N ARG A 172 -6.51 -2.52 -0.24
CA ARG A 172 -5.32 -2.84 -1.07
C ARG A 172 -4.53 -1.58 -1.41
N ARG A 173 -5.22 -0.49 -1.75
CA ARG A 173 -4.57 0.81 -2.00
C ARG A 173 -3.83 1.34 -0.77
N VAL A 174 -4.34 1.11 0.44
CA VAL A 174 -3.61 1.41 1.68
C VAL A 174 -2.32 0.60 1.75
N ARG A 175 -2.40 -0.73 1.54
CA ARG A 175 -1.24 -1.62 1.61
C ARG A 175 -0.17 -1.22 0.58
N ALA A 176 -0.57 -0.97 -0.67
CA ALA A 176 0.33 -0.50 -1.72
C ALA A 176 1.01 0.83 -1.33
N ALA A 177 0.24 1.81 -0.85
CA ALA A 177 0.78 3.12 -0.51
C ALA A 177 1.76 3.07 0.66
N LEU A 178 1.47 2.25 1.68
CA LEU A 178 2.38 2.06 2.81
C LEU A 178 3.60 1.20 2.46
N GLY A 179 3.47 0.24 1.55
CA GLY A 179 4.59 -0.53 1.02
C GLY A 179 5.57 0.33 0.23
N GLU A 180 5.07 1.30 -0.56
CA GLU A 180 5.93 2.29 -1.23
C GLU A 180 6.50 3.34 -0.28
N ALA A 181 5.77 3.70 0.78
CA ALA A 181 6.21 4.69 1.76
C ALA A 181 7.27 4.13 2.71
N GLU A 182 7.22 2.83 3.01
CA GLU A 182 8.14 2.14 3.91
C GLU A 182 9.60 2.45 3.58
N PRO A 183 10.17 2.08 2.41
CA PRO A 183 11.60 2.26 2.13
C PRO A 183 12.07 3.73 2.07
N LEU A 184 11.15 4.69 2.05
CA LEU A 184 11.45 6.12 2.01
C LEU A 184 11.60 6.74 3.41
N GLY A 185 11.41 5.95 4.48
CA GLY A 185 11.39 6.41 5.87
C GLY A 185 12.61 6.04 6.70
N ASP A 186 12.55 6.37 7.98
CA ASP A 186 13.47 5.88 9.00
C ASP A 186 12.94 4.58 9.65
N ALA A 187 13.73 3.98 10.53
CA ALA A 187 13.35 2.74 11.21
C ALA A 187 12.01 2.87 11.98
N GLU A 188 11.72 4.05 12.54
CA GLU A 188 10.46 4.26 13.24
C GLU A 188 9.26 4.38 12.28
N ALA A 189 9.43 5.08 11.16
CA ALA A 189 8.45 5.17 10.09
C ALA A 189 8.13 3.80 9.51
N HIS A 190 9.16 2.96 9.30
CA HIS A 190 8.98 1.57 8.87
C HIS A 190 8.10 0.80 9.85
N ALA A 191 8.41 0.88 11.15
CA ALA A 191 7.62 0.22 12.19
C ALA A 191 6.17 0.70 12.20
N ARG A 192 5.93 2.00 12.01
CA ARG A 192 4.57 2.58 11.94
C ARG A 192 3.80 2.11 10.71
N CYS A 193 4.42 2.09 9.52
CA CYS A 193 3.80 1.58 8.31
C CYS A 193 3.42 0.10 8.46
N ARG A 194 4.34 -0.74 8.96
CA ARG A 194 4.08 -2.16 9.22
C ARG A 194 2.97 -2.37 10.24
N GLN A 195 3.00 -1.64 11.35
CA GLN A 195 1.93 -1.70 12.35
C GLN A 195 0.57 -1.38 11.72
N PHE A 196 0.49 -0.33 10.90
CA PHE A 196 -0.75 0.04 10.23
C PHE A 196 -1.23 -1.04 9.26
N MET A 197 -0.32 -1.66 8.50
CA MET A 197 -0.65 -2.80 7.61
C MET A 197 -1.22 -4.00 8.38
N VAL A 198 -0.66 -4.33 9.54
CA VAL A 198 -1.18 -5.40 10.41
C VAL A 198 -2.57 -5.05 10.95
N GLU A 199 -2.82 -3.79 11.29
CA GLU A 199 -4.12 -3.34 11.82
C GLU A 199 -5.25 -3.40 10.79
N ILE A 200 -4.96 -3.23 9.49
CA ILE A 200 -5.98 -3.31 8.44
C ILE A 200 -6.28 -4.75 7.98
N GLU A 201 -5.41 -5.70 8.29
CA GLU A 201 -5.51 -7.10 7.86
C GLU A 201 -6.85 -7.76 8.24
N PRO A 202 -7.38 -7.60 9.48
CA PRO A 202 -8.68 -8.17 9.84
C PRO A 202 -9.84 -7.58 9.03
N ALA A 203 -9.75 -6.29 8.66
CA ALA A 203 -10.76 -5.64 7.82
C ALA A 203 -10.74 -6.19 6.39
N MET A 204 -9.55 -6.48 5.84
CA MET A 204 -9.41 -7.11 4.52
C MET A 204 -10.04 -8.50 4.50
N LYS A 205 -9.67 -9.36 5.45
CA LYS A 205 -10.25 -10.70 5.61
C LYS A 205 -11.76 -10.67 5.82
N TYR A 206 -12.27 -9.68 6.54
CA TYR A 206 -13.71 -9.50 6.72
C TYR A 206 -14.41 -9.14 5.41
N CYS A 207 -13.83 -8.25 4.59
CA CYS A 207 -14.38 -7.93 3.26
C CYS A 207 -14.38 -9.15 2.33
N GLU A 208 -13.32 -9.95 2.33
CA GLU A 208 -13.23 -11.22 1.59
C GLU A 208 -14.31 -12.21 2.03
N TYR A 209 -14.46 -12.41 3.35
CA TYR A 209 -15.50 -13.29 3.90
C TYR A 209 -16.92 -12.85 3.51
N LYS A 210 -17.18 -11.55 3.39
CA LYS A 210 -18.48 -11.01 2.95
C LYS A 210 -18.73 -11.14 1.43
N GLY A 211 -17.83 -11.81 0.71
CA GLY A 211 -17.94 -12.05 -0.73
C GLY A 211 -17.31 -10.94 -1.57
N GLY A 212 -16.37 -10.18 -0.99
CA GLY A 212 -15.47 -9.33 -1.75
C GLY A 212 -14.50 -10.19 -2.57
N ASP A 213 -14.31 -9.84 -3.83
CA ASP A 213 -13.42 -10.54 -4.75
C ASP A 213 -11.95 -10.40 -4.32
N ALA A 214 -11.40 -11.51 -3.83
CA ALA A 214 -10.01 -11.63 -3.42
C ALA A 214 -9.03 -11.66 -4.61
N SER A 215 -9.51 -11.94 -5.84
CA SER A 215 -8.69 -12.14 -7.05
C SER A 215 -8.33 -10.85 -7.79
N GLY A 216 -8.81 -9.69 -7.33
CA GLY A 216 -8.56 -8.41 -8.01
C GLY A 216 -7.07 -7.99 -7.99
N PRO A 217 -6.56 -7.37 -9.08
CA PRO A 217 -5.16 -6.93 -9.16
C PRO A 217 -4.83 -5.88 -8.09
N GLU A 218 -3.57 -5.88 -7.64
CA GLU A 218 -3.05 -4.84 -6.74
C GLU A 218 -3.10 -3.46 -7.45
N PRO A 219 -3.61 -2.41 -6.80
CA PRO A 219 -3.80 -1.12 -7.44
C PRO A 219 -2.45 -0.42 -7.69
N VAL A 220 -2.19 -0.06 -8.94
CA VAL A 220 -1.06 0.81 -9.30
C VAL A 220 -1.33 2.23 -8.80
N LEU A 221 -0.43 2.78 -7.99
CA LEU A 221 -0.54 4.13 -7.47
C LEU A 221 -0.05 5.14 -8.50
N THR A 222 -0.97 5.86 -9.14
CA THR A 222 -0.67 7.03 -9.97
C THR A 222 -0.96 8.30 -9.19
N LEU A 223 0.05 8.81 -8.48
CA LEU A 223 -0.01 10.12 -7.83
C LEU A 223 0.11 11.24 -8.88
N PRO A 224 -0.82 12.21 -8.96
CA PRO A 224 -0.69 13.36 -9.85
C PRO A 224 0.46 14.27 -9.37
N GLY A 225 1.56 14.33 -10.12
CA GLY A 225 2.73 15.16 -9.80
C GLY A 225 4.09 14.48 -9.88
N ALA A 226 4.15 13.17 -10.14
CA ALA A 226 5.38 12.39 -10.20
C ALA A 226 5.92 12.16 -11.64
N SER A 227 5.90 13.20 -12.49
CA SER A 227 6.56 13.15 -13.81
C SER A 227 7.89 13.90 -13.81
N LEU A 228 8.78 13.59 -12.87
CA LEU A 228 10.20 13.93 -13.00
C LEU A 228 11.02 12.79 -12.39
N GLY A 229 11.60 11.98 -13.28
CA GLY A 229 12.76 11.16 -12.95
C GLY A 229 12.47 9.79 -12.37
N ASN A 230 11.69 8.96 -13.08
CA ASN A 230 11.94 7.52 -13.15
C ASN A 230 11.41 6.96 -14.49
N ASP A 231 11.89 7.56 -15.58
CA ASP A 231 12.20 6.80 -16.80
C ASP A 231 13.55 6.07 -16.59
N ALA A 232 13.67 5.35 -15.48
CA ALA A 232 14.70 4.36 -15.29
C ALA A 232 14.04 3.04 -15.68
N ALA A 233 14.13 2.76 -16.99
CA ALA A 233 14.01 1.45 -17.60
C ALA A 233 13.27 0.42 -16.73
N ALA A 234 11.96 0.29 -16.96
CA ALA A 234 11.43 -1.06 -16.97
C ALA A 234 12.39 -1.88 -17.85
N PRO A 235 12.99 -2.98 -17.36
CA PRO A 235 13.57 -3.91 -18.30
C PRO A 235 12.38 -4.41 -19.10
N ALA A 236 12.20 -3.84 -20.28
CA ALA A 236 11.68 -4.55 -21.43
C ALA A 236 12.64 -5.72 -21.67
N ALA A 237 12.55 -6.74 -20.82
CA ALA A 237 13.18 -8.02 -20.98
C ALA A 237 12.07 -8.99 -21.40
N SER A 238 11.80 -8.92 -22.70
CA SER A 238 11.45 -10.08 -23.52
C SER A 238 10.05 -10.68 -23.37
N THR A 239 9.02 -9.89 -23.67
CA THR A 239 7.83 -10.40 -24.40
C THR A 239 8.13 -10.61 -25.89
N GLU A 240 9.26 -11.22 -26.21
CA GLU A 240 9.59 -11.73 -27.54
C GLU A 240 10.36 -13.04 -27.39
N ALA A 241 9.60 -14.12 -27.21
CA ALA A 241 9.95 -15.43 -27.72
C ALA A 241 8.64 -16.20 -27.88
N ALA A 242 7.87 -15.84 -28.91
CA ALA A 242 7.13 -16.86 -29.65
C ALA A 242 8.18 -17.78 -30.30
N GLY A 243 8.84 -18.59 -29.47
CA GLY A 243 9.75 -19.62 -29.91
C GLY A 243 8.91 -20.83 -30.26
N SER A 244 8.73 -21.08 -31.55
CA SER A 244 8.58 -22.45 -32.06
C SER A 244 9.86 -23.23 -31.69
N GLY A 245 10.00 -23.61 -30.44
CA GLY A 245 11.07 -24.47 -29.95
C GLY A 245 10.68 -25.94 -30.11
N GLU A 246 11.66 -26.83 -30.06
CA GLU A 246 11.40 -28.27 -30.03
C GLU A 246 10.42 -28.62 -28.89
N PRO A 247 9.50 -29.57 -29.12
CA PRO A 247 8.56 -30.00 -28.10
C PRO A 247 9.31 -30.54 -26.89
N VAL A 248 9.04 -29.98 -25.70
CA VAL A 248 9.63 -30.44 -24.44
C VAL A 248 8.74 -31.53 -23.87
N THR A 249 9.29 -32.74 -23.71
CA THR A 249 8.59 -33.88 -23.09
C THR A 249 8.92 -33.92 -21.61
N LEU A 250 7.91 -33.72 -20.77
CA LEU A 250 7.99 -33.82 -19.31
C LEU A 250 7.46 -35.18 -18.86
N CYS A 251 8.22 -35.93 -18.06
CA CYS A 251 7.74 -37.16 -17.44
C CYS A 251 7.34 -36.89 -15.99
N TRP A 252 6.08 -37.12 -15.65
CA TRP A 252 5.57 -37.03 -14.28
C TRP A 252 4.82 -38.30 -13.92
N ARG A 253 5.26 -38.99 -12.85
CA ARG A 253 4.67 -40.27 -12.38
C ARG A 253 4.56 -41.34 -13.49
N GLY A 254 5.51 -41.37 -14.43
CA GLY A 254 5.51 -42.31 -15.55
C GLY A 254 4.57 -41.95 -16.70
N GLN A 255 3.95 -40.77 -16.68
CA GLN A 255 3.21 -40.22 -17.81
C GLN A 255 4.00 -39.11 -18.50
N GLU A 256 4.03 -39.16 -19.84
CA GLU A 256 4.71 -38.18 -20.67
C GLU A 256 3.74 -37.08 -21.11
N HIS A 257 4.14 -35.82 -20.89
CA HIS A 257 3.39 -34.63 -21.26
C HIS A 257 4.23 -33.78 -22.20
N VAL A 258 3.70 -33.52 -23.40
CA VAL A 258 4.39 -32.71 -24.41
C VAL A 258 3.91 -31.27 -24.32
N VAL A 259 4.83 -30.35 -24.04
CA VAL A 259 4.57 -28.90 -24.06
C VAL A 259 5.10 -28.35 -25.37
N THR A 260 4.24 -27.72 -26.18
CA THR A 260 4.56 -27.31 -27.55
C THR A 260 4.72 -25.81 -27.75
N SER A 261 4.10 -24.95 -26.92
CA SER A 261 4.30 -23.50 -26.98
C SER A 261 3.82 -22.77 -25.71
N GLY A 262 4.28 -21.52 -25.54
CA GLY A 262 3.83 -20.59 -24.49
C GLY A 262 4.85 -20.30 -23.39
N ALA A 263 4.49 -19.46 -22.42
CA ALA A 263 5.37 -19.09 -21.30
C ALA A 263 5.78 -20.31 -20.43
N VAL A 264 4.90 -21.32 -20.36
CA VAL A 264 5.17 -22.60 -19.68
C VAL A 264 6.22 -23.43 -20.43
N HIS A 265 6.28 -23.36 -21.77
CA HIS A 265 7.31 -24.02 -22.58
C HIS A 265 8.71 -23.45 -22.28
N ALA A 266 8.83 -22.12 -22.22
CA ALA A 266 10.10 -21.47 -21.90
C ALA A 266 10.60 -21.82 -20.50
N ALA A 267 9.69 -21.92 -19.51
CA ALA A 267 10.03 -22.34 -18.15
C ALA A 267 10.43 -23.82 -18.10
N ALA A 268 9.71 -24.69 -18.82
CA ALA A 268 10.03 -26.11 -18.91
C ALA A 268 11.40 -26.37 -19.57
N ALA A 269 11.74 -25.63 -20.64
CA ALA A 269 13.04 -25.73 -21.30
C ALA A 269 14.20 -25.32 -20.38
N ARG A 270 14.03 -24.25 -19.58
CA ARG A 270 15.02 -23.85 -18.57
C ARG A 270 15.20 -24.91 -17.49
N ALA A 271 14.11 -25.52 -17.04
CA ALA A 271 14.15 -26.58 -16.04
C ALA A 271 14.87 -27.84 -16.56
N GLN A 272 14.63 -28.22 -17.82
CA GLN A 272 15.34 -29.34 -18.44
C GLN A 272 16.84 -29.09 -18.53
N ALA A 273 17.26 -27.92 -19.04
CA ALA A 273 18.69 -27.56 -19.13
C ALA A 273 19.38 -27.51 -17.76
N ALA A 274 18.69 -27.06 -16.71
CA ALA A 274 19.22 -27.07 -15.35
C ALA A 274 19.31 -28.49 -14.76
N SER A 275 18.34 -29.37 -15.06
CA SER A 275 18.38 -30.78 -14.64
C SER A 275 19.48 -31.58 -15.32
N GLU A 276 19.77 -31.30 -16.60
CA GLU A 276 20.88 -31.92 -17.34
C GLU A 276 22.24 -31.51 -16.76
N LYS A 277 22.40 -30.23 -16.38
CA LYS A 277 23.60 -29.75 -15.67
C LYS A 277 23.79 -30.46 -14.33
N LEU A 278 22.72 -30.62 -13.55
CA LEU A 278 22.78 -31.33 -12.26
C LEU A 278 23.13 -32.83 -12.44
N ALA A 279 22.68 -33.46 -13.53
CA ALA A 279 23.03 -34.83 -13.87
C ALA A 279 24.49 -34.98 -14.35
N MET A 280 25.03 -33.98 -15.05
CA MET A 280 26.45 -33.93 -15.41
C MET A 280 27.32 -33.79 -14.16
N ASP A 281 26.96 -32.92 -13.23
CA ASP A 281 27.69 -32.68 -11.98
C ASP A 281 27.67 -33.89 -11.02
N SER A 282 26.57 -34.65 -10.99
CA SER A 282 26.49 -35.90 -10.20
C SER A 282 27.35 -37.02 -10.80
N SER A 283 27.51 -37.08 -12.12
CA SER A 283 28.40 -38.05 -12.77
C SER A 283 29.88 -37.70 -12.63
N ALA A 284 30.22 -36.41 -12.47
CA ALA A 284 31.59 -35.93 -12.26
C ALA A 284 32.11 -36.22 -10.83
N THR A 285 31.21 -36.36 -9.86
CA THR A 285 31.57 -36.58 -8.44
C THR A 285 31.80 -38.06 -8.09
N ASP A 286 31.36 -39.00 -8.92
CA ASP A 286 31.51 -40.45 -8.69
C ASP A 286 32.87 -41.03 -9.18
N GLY A 287 33.73 -40.20 -9.80
CA GLY A 287 35.01 -40.62 -10.40
C GLY A 287 36.29 -40.26 -9.62
N GLY A 288 36.19 -39.60 -8.47
CA GLY A 288 37.35 -39.09 -7.72
C GLY A 288 37.59 -39.85 -6.42
N GLY A 289 38.46 -40.86 -6.47
CA GLY A 289 38.91 -41.64 -5.32
C GLY A 289 39.61 -40.83 -4.23
N GLU A 290 39.53 -41.37 -3.02
CA GLU A 290 39.99 -40.85 -1.74
C GLU A 290 41.40 -40.22 -1.76
N GLY A 291 41.51 -39.01 -1.17
CA GLY A 291 42.78 -38.50 -0.64
C GLY A 291 43.09 -37.06 -1.04
N GLY A 292 42.84 -36.11 -0.13
CA GLY A 292 43.39 -34.76 -0.25
C GLY A 292 42.62 -33.71 0.54
N ASP A 293 43.27 -33.18 1.58
CA ASP A 293 42.92 -31.96 2.32
C ASP A 293 42.56 -30.81 1.36
N GLY A 294 41.30 -30.35 1.38
CA GLY A 294 40.79 -29.39 0.39
C GLY A 294 39.35 -28.93 0.64
N GLY A 295 39.10 -28.29 1.78
CA GLY A 295 37.78 -27.73 2.15
C GLY A 295 37.26 -26.68 1.16
N ASP A 296 38.13 -25.78 0.68
CA ASP A 296 37.74 -24.66 -0.21
C ASP A 296 37.23 -25.11 -1.59
N ALA A 297 37.77 -26.23 -2.13
CA ALA A 297 37.36 -26.72 -3.44
C ALA A 297 35.95 -27.35 -3.39
N LYS A 298 35.60 -27.98 -2.27
CA LYS A 298 34.31 -28.63 -2.07
C LYS A 298 33.18 -27.61 -1.89
N ASP A 299 33.45 -26.53 -1.14
CA ASP A 299 32.51 -25.42 -0.94
C ASP A 299 32.17 -24.73 -2.27
N SER A 300 33.15 -24.54 -3.17
CA SER A 300 32.91 -23.94 -4.49
C SER A 300 32.01 -24.79 -5.42
N VAL A 301 32.11 -26.12 -5.32
CA VAL A 301 31.26 -27.06 -6.07
C VAL A 301 29.85 -27.07 -5.49
N GLU A 302 29.72 -26.99 -4.17
CA GLU A 302 28.42 -26.90 -3.49
C GLU A 302 27.70 -25.56 -3.77
N GLU A 303 28.43 -24.44 -3.83
CA GLU A 303 27.91 -23.13 -4.27
C GLU A 303 27.42 -23.18 -5.73
N GLY A 304 28.18 -23.82 -6.63
CA GLY A 304 27.76 -24.05 -8.01
C GLY A 304 26.46 -24.86 -8.12
N ARG A 305 26.32 -25.93 -7.32
CA ARG A 305 25.09 -26.74 -7.24
C ARG A 305 23.92 -25.92 -6.70
N MET A 306 24.16 -25.08 -5.69
CA MET A 306 23.14 -24.18 -5.14
C MET A 306 22.60 -23.22 -6.21
N GLY A 307 23.46 -22.65 -7.05
CA GLY A 307 23.04 -21.80 -8.18
C GLY A 307 22.18 -22.53 -9.21
N VAL A 308 22.40 -23.83 -9.44
CA VAL A 308 21.55 -24.66 -10.30
C VAL A 308 20.19 -24.93 -9.63
N TYR A 309 20.16 -25.19 -8.33
CA TYR A 309 18.90 -25.32 -7.59
C TYR A 309 18.08 -24.02 -7.57
N ASP A 310 18.73 -22.87 -7.40
CA ASP A 310 18.07 -21.58 -7.49
C ASP A 310 17.50 -21.33 -8.88
N SER A 311 18.22 -21.74 -9.93
CA SER A 311 17.74 -21.66 -11.31
C SER A 311 16.48 -22.52 -11.54
N LEU A 312 16.40 -23.70 -10.91
CA LEU A 312 15.21 -24.55 -10.94
C LEU A 312 14.03 -23.93 -10.19
N LEU A 313 14.28 -23.33 -9.02
CA LEU A 313 13.25 -22.64 -8.23
C LEU A 313 12.70 -21.42 -8.96
N MET A 314 13.56 -20.66 -9.66
CA MET A 314 13.13 -19.54 -10.49
C MET A 314 12.29 -20.01 -11.69
N ALA A 315 12.70 -21.09 -12.37
CA ALA A 315 11.90 -21.67 -13.45
C ALA A 315 10.51 -22.15 -12.95
N TYR A 316 10.42 -22.68 -11.74
CA TYR A 316 9.15 -23.04 -11.11
C TYR A 316 8.28 -21.81 -10.80
N SER A 317 8.87 -20.76 -10.23
CA SER A 317 8.18 -19.48 -9.97
C SER A 317 7.64 -18.83 -11.25
N ASP A 318 8.42 -18.89 -12.33
CA ASP A 318 8.00 -18.39 -13.65
C ASP A 318 6.82 -19.20 -14.20
N ALA A 319 6.84 -20.53 -14.05
CA ALA A 319 5.75 -21.39 -14.48
C ALA A 319 4.47 -21.13 -13.68
N GLN A 320 4.55 -20.98 -12.36
CA GLN A 320 3.40 -20.60 -11.52
C GLN A 320 2.81 -19.26 -11.96
N SER A 321 3.68 -18.27 -12.18
CA SER A 321 3.29 -16.94 -12.65
C SER A 321 2.63 -16.97 -14.04
N ALA A 322 3.06 -17.88 -14.91
CA ALA A 322 2.45 -18.08 -16.22
C ALA A 322 1.06 -18.73 -16.13
N THR A 323 0.87 -19.69 -15.21
CA THR A 323 -0.45 -20.33 -15.01
C THR A 323 -1.47 -19.42 -14.32
N ALA A 324 -1.02 -18.49 -13.48
CA ALA A 324 -1.90 -17.56 -12.76
C ALA A 324 -2.46 -16.42 -13.63
N ARG A 325 -2.00 -16.27 -14.88
CA ARG A 325 -2.44 -15.25 -15.85
C ARG A 325 -3.56 -15.72 -16.78
N HIS A 326 -4.06 -16.94 -16.62
CA HIS A 326 -5.20 -17.51 -17.34
C HIS A 326 -6.37 -17.75 -16.38
#